data_AF-A0A7S1RXY6-F1
#
_entry.id   AF-A0A7S1RXY6-F1
#
_cell.length_a   1.000
_cell.length_b   1.000
_cell.length_c   1.000
_cell.angle_alpha   90.00
_cell.angle_beta   90.00
_cell.angle_gamma   90.00
#
_symmetry.space_group_name_H-M   'P 1'
#
loop_
_entity.id
_entity.type
_entity.pdbx_description
1 polymer ?
#
loop_
_entity_poly.entity_id
_entity_poly.type
_entity_poly.pdbx_seq_one_letter_code
_entity_poly.pdbx_strand_id
1 'polypeptide(L)'
;LDRLLEQLDPKQVHQDFRLWLTSYPSERFPVAVLQNSVKITSEAPQGLRANLAGSFLAEPMSQADFFEGSLAPQAFKCLLYALCFFHAVIQERRLFGPLGWNIPYEFTQNDLRISARQLRMFLDDSPSEPPFKA
;
A
#
# COMPACT_ATOMS: atom_id res chain seq x y z
N LEU A 1 -6.85 -20.76 -20.43
CA LEU A 1 -6.41 -21.21 -19.10
C LEU A 1 -6.91 -22.62 -18.83
N ASP A 2 -8.21 -22.90 -18.93
CA ASP A 2 -8.76 -24.26 -18.75
C ASP A 2 -8.02 -25.34 -19.53
N ARG A 3 -7.91 -25.18 -20.85
CA ARG A 3 -7.22 -26.16 -21.72
C ARG A 3 -5.78 -26.45 -21.30
N LEU A 4 -5.08 -25.45 -20.75
CA LEU A 4 -3.69 -25.61 -20.32
C LEU A 4 -3.64 -26.41 -19.00
N LEU A 5 -4.62 -26.21 -18.12
CA LEU A 5 -4.75 -26.93 -16.86
C LEU A 5 -5.25 -28.36 -17.05
N GLU A 6 -6.16 -28.59 -18.00
CA GLU A 6 -6.63 -29.93 -18.38
C GLU A 6 -5.51 -30.80 -18.96
N GLN A 7 -4.52 -30.18 -19.59
CA GLN A 7 -3.36 -30.87 -20.16
C GLN A 7 -2.25 -31.16 -19.14
N LEU A 8 -2.32 -30.59 -17.94
CA LEU A 8 -1.35 -30.90 -16.87
C LEU A 8 -1.72 -32.24 -16.24
N ASP A 9 -1.05 -33.31 -16.66
CA ASP A 9 -1.18 -34.64 -16.04
C ASP A 9 -0.48 -34.64 -14.66
N PRO A 10 -1.22 -34.83 -13.54
CA PRO A 10 -0.63 -34.86 -12.21
C PRO A 10 0.46 -35.93 -12.03
N LYS A 11 0.49 -36.96 -12.89
CA LYS A 11 1.51 -38.02 -12.86
C LYS A 11 2.81 -37.62 -13.56
N GLN A 12 2.77 -36.63 -14.44
CA GLN A 12 3.94 -36.13 -15.16
C GLN A 12 4.53 -34.88 -14.51
N VAL A 13 3.75 -34.20 -13.68
CA VAL A 13 4.17 -32.99 -12.98
C VAL A 13 4.86 -33.35 -11.66
N HIS A 14 5.93 -32.62 -11.33
CA HIS A 14 6.66 -32.81 -10.07
C HIS A 14 5.75 -32.61 -8.84
N GLN A 15 5.93 -33.40 -7.78
CA GLN A 15 5.08 -33.36 -6.58
C GLN A 15 5.08 -31.98 -5.87
N ASP A 16 6.20 -31.26 -5.95
CA ASP A 16 6.36 -29.91 -5.39
C ASP A 16 5.94 -28.77 -6.33
N PHE A 17 5.48 -29.07 -7.54
CA PHE A 17 4.99 -28.03 -8.44
C PHE A 17 3.80 -27.28 -7.83
N ARG A 18 3.81 -25.95 -7.94
CA ARG A 18 2.71 -25.07 -7.53
C ARG A 18 2.44 -24.07 -8.63
N LEU A 19 1.17 -23.88 -9.00
CA LEU A 19 0.74 -22.85 -9.92
C LEU A 19 0.14 -21.69 -9.13
N TRP A 20 0.65 -20.49 -9.37
CA TRP A 20 0.12 -19.25 -8.80
C TRP A 20 -0.54 -18.42 -9.90
N LEU A 21 -1.76 -17.96 -9.65
CA LEU A 21 -2.53 -17.13 -10.57
C LEU A 21 -2.94 -15.86 -9.84
N THR A 22 -2.85 -14.73 -10.53
CA THR A 22 -3.29 -13.42 -10.02
C THR A 22 -4.13 -12.75 -11.09
N SER A 23 -5.34 -12.34 -10.74
CA SER A 23 -6.25 -11.63 -11.64
C SER A 23 -7.13 -10.66 -10.86
N TYR A 24 -7.53 -9.58 -11.53
CA TYR A 24 -8.69 -8.82 -11.08
C TYR A 24 -9.97 -9.68 -11.20
N PRO A 25 -11.02 -9.39 -10.42
CA PRO A 25 -12.33 -10.01 -10.62
C PRO A 25 -12.77 -9.90 -12.08
N SER A 26 -13.09 -11.04 -12.69
CA SER A 26 -13.53 -11.09 -14.09
C SER A 26 -14.56 -12.20 -14.27
N GLU A 27 -15.69 -11.85 -14.89
CA GLU A 27 -16.75 -12.82 -15.23
C GLU A 27 -16.30 -13.86 -16.27
N ARG A 28 -15.21 -13.59 -16.99
CA ARG A 28 -14.63 -14.50 -17.98
C ARG A 28 -13.61 -15.47 -17.37
N PHE A 29 -13.31 -15.33 -16.09
CA PHE A 29 -12.36 -16.21 -15.43
C PHE A 29 -12.99 -17.62 -15.31
N PRO A 30 -12.28 -18.68 -15.70
CA PRO A 30 -12.91 -19.99 -15.74
C PRO A 30 -13.38 -20.54 -14.39
N VAL A 31 -14.63 -21.00 -14.39
CA VAL A 31 -15.29 -21.55 -13.19
C VAL A 31 -14.57 -22.81 -12.69
N ALA A 32 -14.11 -23.68 -13.59
CA ALA A 32 -13.41 -24.92 -13.22
C ALA A 32 -12.11 -24.64 -12.45
N VAL A 33 -11.36 -23.62 -12.87
CA VAL A 33 -10.14 -23.19 -12.18
C VAL A 33 -10.46 -22.60 -10.81
N LEU A 34 -11.53 -21.80 -10.70
CA LEU A 34 -11.97 -21.29 -9.41
C LEU A 34 -12.40 -22.44 -8.48
N GLN A 35 -13.17 -23.40 -8.95
CA GLN A 35 -13.63 -24.51 -8.09
C GLN A 35 -12.48 -25.37 -7.55
N ASN A 36 -11.42 -25.55 -8.34
CA ASN A 36 -10.28 -26.42 -8.00
C ASN A 36 -9.07 -25.67 -7.42
N SER A 37 -9.19 -24.39 -7.05
CA SER A 37 -8.09 -23.58 -6.51
C SER A 37 -8.39 -23.03 -5.12
N VAL A 38 -7.31 -22.73 -4.37
CA VAL A 38 -7.38 -21.92 -3.16
C VAL A 38 -7.47 -20.45 -3.58
N LYS A 39 -8.52 -19.76 -3.12
CA LYS A 39 -8.74 -18.34 -3.43
C LYS A 39 -8.27 -17.51 -2.26
N ILE A 40 -7.48 -16.48 -2.56
CA ILE A 40 -7.03 -15.49 -1.58
C ILE A 40 -7.38 -14.12 -2.14
N THR A 41 -8.10 -13.32 -1.37
CA THR A 41 -8.36 -11.92 -1.69
C THR A 41 -7.42 -11.05 -0.88
N SER A 42 -6.70 -10.14 -1.56
CA SER A 42 -5.94 -9.10 -0.90
C SER A 42 -6.83 -7.86 -0.82
N GLU A 43 -7.45 -7.65 0.34
CA GLU A 43 -8.21 -6.43 0.59
C GLU A 43 -7.31 -5.36 1.19
N ALA A 44 -7.58 -4.10 0.86
CA ALA A 44 -6.90 -2.98 1.51
C ALA A 44 -7.26 -2.92 3.00
N PRO A 45 -6.34 -2.50 3.89
CA PRO A 45 -6.66 -2.31 5.30
C PRO A 45 -7.83 -1.33 5.43
N GLN A 46 -8.86 -1.74 6.18
CA GLN A 46 -10.05 -0.93 6.40
C GLN A 46 -9.94 -0.13 7.70
N GLY A 47 -10.21 1.17 7.60
CA GLY A 47 -10.26 2.09 8.72
C GLY A 47 -8.95 2.87 8.92
N LEU A 48 -9.11 4.09 9.41
CA LEU A 48 -8.01 5.03 9.68
C LEU A 48 -6.88 4.42 10.52
N ARG A 49 -7.23 3.67 11.58
CA ARG A 49 -6.24 3.06 12.48
C ARG A 49 -5.39 2.02 11.78
N ALA A 50 -6.00 1.17 10.95
CA ALA A 50 -5.29 0.12 10.22
C ALA A 50 -4.39 0.73 9.14
N ASN A 51 -4.89 1.74 8.41
CA ASN A 51 -4.11 2.49 7.43
C ASN A 51 -2.90 3.20 8.05
N LEU A 52 -3.09 3.85 9.20
CA LEU A 52 -2.02 4.52 9.91
C LEU A 52 -0.97 3.53 10.43
N ALA A 53 -1.40 2.43 11.06
CA ALA A 53 -0.49 1.38 11.53
C ALA A 53 0.32 0.77 10.37
N GLY A 54 -0.34 0.49 9.24
CA GLY A 54 0.31 0.00 8.03
C GLY A 54 1.36 0.97 7.49
N SER A 55 1.09 2.28 7.56
CA SER A 55 2.03 3.32 7.12
C SER A 55 3.32 3.33 7.95
N PHE A 56 3.23 3.11 9.27
CA PHE A 56 4.41 3.06 10.15
C PHE A 56 5.19 1.74 10.09
N LEU A 57 4.56 0.65 9.64
CA LEU A 57 5.23 -0.63 9.39
C LEU A 57 5.90 -0.68 8.01
N ALA A 58 5.50 0.19 7.09
CA ALA A 58 6.07 0.29 5.76
C ALA A 58 7.38 1.08 5.75
N GLU A 59 8.28 0.74 4.81
CA GLU A 59 9.45 1.57 4.54
C GLU A 59 9.04 2.93 3.95
N PRO A 60 9.74 4.03 4.29
CA PRO A 60 10.91 4.07 5.19
C PRO A 60 10.57 4.23 6.68
N MET A 61 9.30 4.44 7.06
CA MET A 61 8.90 4.75 8.45
C MET A 61 9.31 3.68 9.46
N SER A 62 9.35 2.42 9.06
CA SER A 62 9.78 1.30 9.90
C SER A 62 11.29 1.21 10.11
N GLN A 63 12.10 1.94 9.35
CA GLN A 63 13.55 1.94 9.49
C GLN A 63 13.97 2.90 10.60
N ALA A 64 14.70 2.39 11.59
CA ALA A 64 15.15 3.18 12.75
C ALA A 64 15.98 4.41 12.32
N ASP A 65 16.91 4.24 11.38
CA ASP A 65 17.73 5.32 10.84
C ASP A 65 16.91 6.39 10.10
N PHE A 66 15.73 6.01 9.60
CA PHE A 66 14.81 6.97 9.01
C PHE A 66 14.01 7.72 10.08
N PHE A 67 13.41 6.98 11.00
CA PHE A 67 12.50 7.51 12.00
C PHE A 67 13.20 8.34 13.08
N GLU A 68 14.40 7.95 13.48
CA GLU A 68 15.19 8.60 14.54
C GLU A 68 16.29 9.53 14.00
N GLY A 69 16.64 9.43 12.71
CA GLY A 69 17.83 10.10 12.17
C GLY A 69 17.66 11.55 11.70
N SER A 70 16.52 12.20 11.96
CA SER A 70 16.33 13.61 11.55
C SER A 70 17.07 14.58 12.48
N LEU A 71 17.56 15.69 11.93
CA LEU A 71 18.17 16.79 12.69
C LEU A 71 17.15 17.58 13.52
N ALA A 72 15.86 17.48 13.19
CA ALA A 72 14.75 18.12 13.90
C ALA A 72 13.71 17.07 14.36
N PRO A 73 14.06 16.17 15.30
CA PRO A 73 13.30 14.94 15.58
C PRO A 73 11.87 15.19 16.05
N GLN A 74 11.65 16.20 16.90
CA GLN A 74 10.31 16.53 17.40
C GLN A 74 9.39 17.04 16.28
N ALA A 75 9.89 17.97 15.46
CA ALA A 75 9.13 18.52 14.33
C ALA A 75 8.87 17.45 13.27
N PHE A 76 9.89 16.65 12.95
CA PHE A 76 9.78 15.55 12.00
C PHE A 76 8.72 14.53 12.41
N LYS A 77 8.75 14.02 13.65
CA LYS A 77 7.77 13.03 14.11
C LYS A 77 6.34 13.57 14.12
N CYS A 78 6.14 14.82 14.53
CA CYS A 78 4.82 15.46 14.47
C CYS A 78 4.30 15.60 13.04
N LEU A 79 5.14 16.09 12.12
CA LEU A 79 4.75 16.28 10.72
C LEU A 79 4.59 14.95 9.98
N LEU A 80 5.43 13.97 10.26
CA LEU A 80 5.35 12.62 9.71
C LEU A 80 4.03 11.95 10.12
N TYR A 81 3.64 12.08 11.40
CA TYR A 81 2.34 11.60 11.87
C TYR A 81 1.19 12.30 11.14
N ALA A 82 1.23 13.63 11.03
CA ALA A 82 0.21 14.39 10.32
C ALA A 82 0.10 13.97 8.83
N LEU A 83 1.24 13.76 8.16
CA LEU A 83 1.30 13.28 6.78
C LEU A 83 0.69 11.88 6.65
N CYS A 84 1.06 10.93 7.51
CA CYS A 84 0.52 9.57 7.47
C CYS A 84 -0.98 9.55 7.81
N PHE A 85 -1.42 10.38 8.76
CA PHE A 85 -2.83 10.52 9.11
C PHE A 85 -3.63 11.12 7.94
N PHE A 86 -3.11 12.17 7.30
CA PHE A 86 -3.72 12.73 6.09
C PHE A 86 -3.81 11.69 4.98
N HIS A 87 -2.74 10.92 4.75
CA HIS A 87 -2.72 9.83 3.78
C HIS A 87 -3.77 8.74 4.09
N ALA A 88 -3.95 8.37 5.36
CA ALA A 88 -5.01 7.46 5.78
C ALA A 88 -6.41 8.05 5.49
N VAL A 89 -6.64 9.33 5.81
CA VAL A 89 -7.92 10.00 5.56
C VAL A 89 -8.26 10.04 4.07
N ILE A 90 -7.32 10.41 3.20
CA ILE A 90 -7.58 10.47 1.75
C ILE A 90 -7.87 9.09 1.15
N GLN A 91 -7.23 8.03 1.67
CA GLN A 91 -7.53 6.66 1.27
C GLN A 91 -8.95 6.25 1.69
N GLU A 92 -9.32 6.46 2.95
CA GLU A 92 -10.67 6.16 3.44
C GLU A 92 -11.75 6.96 2.70
N ARG A 93 -11.46 8.20 2.32
CA ARG A 93 -12.39 9.03 1.55
C ARG A 93 -12.74 8.44 0.18
N ARG A 94 -11.90 7.56 -0.40
CA ARG A 94 -12.22 6.86 -1.66
C ARG A 94 -13.47 5.98 -1.54
N LEU A 95 -13.82 5.53 -0.34
CA LEU A 95 -14.99 4.68 -0.08
C LEU A 95 -16.32 5.43 -0.21
N PHE A 96 -16.31 6.76 -0.27
CA PHE A 96 -17.52 7.60 -0.28
C PHE A 96 -17.93 8.03 -1.70
N GLY A 97 -17.33 7.45 -2.74
CA GLY A 97 -17.66 7.76 -4.13
C GLY A 97 -17.59 9.27 -4.41
N PRO A 98 -18.62 9.86 -5.07
CA PRO A 98 -18.65 11.29 -5.38
C PRO A 98 -18.60 12.23 -4.16
N LEU A 99 -19.06 11.80 -2.98
CA LEU A 99 -18.97 12.61 -1.75
C LEU A 99 -17.54 12.65 -1.19
N GLY A 100 -16.74 11.63 -1.54
CA GLY A 100 -15.32 11.56 -1.25
C GLY A 100 -14.52 12.43 -2.21
N TRP A 101 -14.67 12.14 -3.50
CA TRP A 101 -13.92 12.72 -4.61
C TRP A 101 -14.81 12.85 -5.85
N ASN A 102 -14.84 14.04 -6.48
CA ASN A 102 -15.51 14.21 -7.78
C ASN A 102 -14.81 13.40 -8.88
N ILE A 103 -13.47 13.37 -8.82
CA ILE A 103 -12.60 12.55 -9.68
C ILE A 103 -11.64 11.81 -8.74
N PRO A 104 -11.68 10.47 -8.68
CA PRO A 104 -10.82 9.72 -7.78
C PRO A 104 -9.37 9.80 -8.24
N TYR A 105 -8.48 10.17 -7.32
CA TYR A 105 -7.04 10.02 -7.49
C TYR A 105 -6.55 8.81 -6.68
N GLU A 106 -5.67 8.02 -7.29
CA GLU A 106 -5.09 6.86 -6.64
C GLU A 106 -3.83 7.25 -5.88
N PHE A 107 -4.00 7.79 -4.68
CA PHE A 107 -2.88 8.00 -3.76
C PHE A 107 -2.28 6.65 -3.37
N THR A 108 -1.06 6.41 -3.81
CA THR A 108 -0.34 5.16 -3.59
C THR A 108 0.58 5.23 -2.37
N GLN A 109 1.06 4.07 -1.93
CA GLN A 109 2.13 3.97 -0.94
C GLN A 109 3.43 4.62 -1.42
N ASN A 110 3.66 4.67 -2.74
CA ASN A 110 4.85 5.32 -3.28
C ASN A 110 4.79 6.85 -3.11
N ASP A 111 3.61 7.44 -3.26
CA ASP A 111 3.42 8.88 -3.03
C ASP A 111 3.73 9.24 -1.57
N LEU A 112 3.18 8.47 -0.61
CA LEU A 112 3.49 8.64 0.81
C LEU A 112 4.99 8.52 1.10
N ARG A 113 5.66 7.51 0.52
CA ARG A 113 7.10 7.29 0.68
C ARG A 113 7.93 8.46 0.20
N ILE A 114 7.62 8.99 -0.97
CA ILE A 114 8.33 10.15 -1.54
C ILE A 114 8.08 11.38 -0.68
N SER A 115 6.83 11.65 -0.30
CA SER A 115 6.47 12.78 0.57
C SER A 115 7.19 12.71 1.92
N ALA A 116 7.31 11.53 2.54
CA ALA A 116 8.01 11.37 3.80
C ALA A 116 9.52 11.62 3.70
N ARG A 117 10.16 11.16 2.61
CA ARG A 117 11.58 11.46 2.36
C ARG A 117 11.81 12.95 2.12
N GLN A 118 10.96 13.58 1.32
CA GLN A 118 11.04 15.03 1.08
C GLN A 118 10.82 15.83 2.36
N LEU A 119 9.85 15.44 3.18
CA LEU A 119 9.62 16.05 4.49
C LEU A 119 10.90 16.02 5.35
N ARG A 120 11.56 14.86 5.42
CA ARG A 120 12.83 14.74 6.14
C ARG A 120 13.91 15.65 5.55
N MET A 121 14.09 15.61 4.23
CA MET A 121 15.08 16.42 3.53
C MET A 121 14.88 17.92 3.81
N PHE A 122 13.65 18.43 3.71
CA PHE A 122 13.37 19.84 3.97
C PHE A 122 13.61 20.26 5.42
N LEU A 123 13.29 19.39 6.39
CA LEU A 123 13.54 19.67 7.81
C LEU A 123 15.03 19.58 8.15
N ASP A 124 15.76 18.66 7.54
CA ASP A 124 17.20 18.52 7.77
C ASP A 124 17.97 19.69 7.09
N ASP A 125 17.49 20.20 5.95
CA ASP A 125 18.06 21.39 5.28
C ASP A 125 17.75 22.70 6.03
N SER A 126 16.58 22.81 6.69
CA SER A 126 16.16 24.01 7.43
C SER A 126 15.62 23.66 8.83
N PRO A 127 16.49 23.31 9.81
CA PRO A 127 16.03 22.79 11.11
C PRO A 127 15.24 23.78 11.97
N SER A 128 15.42 25.09 11.73
CA SER A 128 14.83 26.17 12.53
C SER A 128 13.48 26.65 12.04
N GLU A 129 13.04 26.28 10.83
CA GLU A 129 11.78 26.73 10.25
C GLU A 129 10.97 25.56 9.69
N PRO A 130 9.67 25.44 10.02
CA PRO A 130 8.85 24.40 9.43
C PRO A 130 8.59 24.70 7.93
N PRO A 131 8.66 23.70 7.04
CA PRO A 131 8.61 23.87 5.59
C PRO A 131 7.18 24.09 5.07
N PHE A 132 6.46 25.08 5.60
CA PHE A 132 5.09 25.41 5.18
C PHE A 132 5.03 26.48 4.11
N LYS A 133 6.12 27.22 3.90
CA LYS A 133 6.26 28.22 2.84
C LYS A 133 7.07 27.60 1.70
N ALA A 134 6.41 26.80 0.88
CA ALA A 134 6.93 26.36 -0.41
C ALA A 134 6.60 27.40 -1.49
#